data_AF-A0A496W4P8-F1
#
_entry.id   AF-A0A496W4P8-F1
#
_cell.length_a   1.000
_cell.length_b   1.000
_cell.length_c   1.000
_cell.angle_alpha   90.00
_cell.angle_beta   90.00
_cell.angle_gamma   90.00
#
_symmetry.space_group_name_H-M   'P 1'
#
loop_
_entity.id
_entity.type
_entity.pdbx_description
1 polymer ?
#
loop_
_entity_poly.entity_id
_entity_poly.type
_entity_poly.pdbx_seq_one_letter_code
_entity_poly.pdbx_strand_id
1 'polypeptide(L)'
;MGEYEPSEDELRRITDYLIERFATFLKQEIEIYNTCIDPGSSATYFIYSGSQIDSIFEMEWEAVVTVQLIDGKLWIDTQLLLFSRQQRLGLQKHEGNSVLIFVYERDIESKRGEWRFLEWEKDIYGEWESYTKLSKPSTKL
;
A
#
# COMPACT_ATOMS: atom_id res chain seq x y z
N MET A 1 6.10 -31.78 9.18
CA MET A 1 6.60 -30.79 8.21
C MET A 1 6.81 -29.51 9.00
N GLY A 2 7.97 -28.86 8.90
CA GLY A 2 8.13 -27.54 9.51
C GLY A 2 7.25 -26.54 8.77
N GLU A 3 6.63 -25.62 9.51
CA GLU A 3 6.00 -24.45 8.91
C GLU A 3 7.07 -23.68 8.13
N TYR A 4 6.73 -23.25 6.92
CA TYR A 4 7.65 -22.48 6.10
C TYR A 4 7.70 -21.06 6.65
N GLU A 5 8.89 -20.64 7.09
CA GLU A 5 9.14 -19.29 7.60
C GLU A 5 9.95 -18.52 6.55
N PRO A 6 9.39 -17.46 5.93
CA PRO A 6 10.12 -16.67 4.96
C PRO A 6 11.23 -15.84 5.61
N SER A 7 12.37 -15.73 4.93
CA SER A 7 13.44 -14.83 5.37
C SER A 7 13.07 -13.36 5.17
N GLU A 8 13.69 -12.47 5.94
CA GLU A 8 13.54 -11.02 5.75
C GLU A 8 13.89 -10.60 4.32
N ASP A 9 14.99 -11.11 3.76
CA ASP A 9 15.42 -10.82 2.39
C ASP A 9 14.40 -11.25 1.33
N GLU A 10 13.75 -12.39 1.56
CA GLU A 10 12.69 -12.89 0.69
C GLU A 10 11.45 -12.00 0.73
N LEU A 11 11.00 -11.63 1.94
CA LEU A 11 9.89 -10.72 2.13
C LEU A 11 10.17 -9.35 1.51
N ARG A 12 11.37 -8.79 1.71
CA ARG A 12 11.82 -7.53 1.08
C ARG A 12 11.75 -7.61 -0.43
N ARG A 13 12.39 -8.61 -1.04
CA ARG A 13 12.43 -8.76 -2.50
C ARG A 13 11.05 -8.88 -3.12
N ILE A 14 10.16 -9.65 -2.49
CA ILE A 14 8.80 -9.83 -2.98
C ILE A 14 8.02 -8.51 -2.86
N THR A 15 8.12 -7.84 -1.72
CA THR A 15 7.40 -6.58 -1.46
C THR A 15 7.89 -5.45 -2.37
N ASP A 16 9.20 -5.32 -2.54
CA ASP A 16 9.82 -4.34 -3.44
C ASP A 16 9.37 -4.58 -4.90
N TYR A 17 9.35 -5.84 -5.34
CA TYR A 17 8.82 -6.21 -6.67
C TYR A 17 7.35 -5.82 -6.82
N LEU A 18 6.53 -6.10 -5.81
CA LEU A 18 5.10 -5.77 -5.84
C LEU A 18 4.88 -4.25 -5.89
N ILE A 19 5.66 -3.47 -5.14
CA ILE A 19 5.62 -2.00 -5.14
C ILE A 19 6.05 -1.44 -6.50
N GLU A 20 7.13 -1.94 -7.12
CA GLU A 20 7.55 -1.52 -8.46
C GLU A 20 6.44 -1.77 -9.51
N ARG A 21 5.78 -2.93 -9.41
CA ARG A 21 4.64 -3.27 -10.26
C ARG A 21 3.44 -2.38 -9.98
N PHE A 22 3.24 -1.96 -8.73
CA PHE A 22 2.17 -1.06 -8.34
C PHE A 22 2.41 0.35 -8.88
N ALA A 23 3.65 0.85 -8.80
CA ALA A 23 4.09 2.10 -9.42
C ALA A 23 3.79 2.12 -10.93
N THR A 24 4.14 1.02 -11.61
CA THR A 24 3.85 0.84 -13.04
C THR A 24 2.35 0.88 -13.33
N PHE A 25 1.55 0.20 -12.51
CA PHE A 25 0.09 0.17 -12.64
C PHE A 25 -0.54 1.55 -12.46
N LEU A 26 -0.11 2.30 -11.43
CA LEU A 26 -0.58 3.66 -11.17
C LEU A 26 0.00 4.71 -12.13
N LYS A 27 1.07 4.36 -12.86
CA LYS A 27 1.85 5.28 -13.72
C LYS A 27 2.39 6.48 -12.94
N GLN A 28 2.80 6.23 -11.70
CA GLN A 28 3.31 7.25 -10.80
C GLN A 28 4.58 6.75 -10.12
N GLU A 29 5.44 7.69 -9.75
CA GLU A 29 6.56 7.39 -8.87
C GLU A 29 6.02 7.06 -7.48
N ILE A 30 6.71 6.13 -6.80
CA ILE A 30 6.36 5.71 -5.45
C ILE A 30 7.58 5.92 -4.57
N GLU A 31 7.37 6.57 -3.44
CA GLU A 31 8.37 6.70 -2.39
C GLU A 31 7.97 5.85 -1.18
N ILE A 32 8.92 5.10 -0.63
CA ILE A 32 8.74 4.33 0.60
C ILE A 32 9.20 5.21 1.76
N TYR A 33 8.31 5.51 2.71
CA TYR A 33 8.64 6.37 3.85
C TYR A 33 8.77 5.61 5.18
N ASN A 34 8.24 4.38 5.26
CA ASN A 34 8.40 3.51 6.41
C ASN A 34 8.27 2.04 6.01
N THR A 35 8.92 1.16 6.77
CA THR A 35 8.83 -0.30 6.60
C THR A 35 8.84 -0.98 7.96
N CYS A 36 7.98 -1.97 8.14
CA CYS A 36 8.00 -2.89 9.28
C CYS A 36 8.13 -4.31 8.72
N ILE A 37 9.15 -5.06 9.13
CA ILE A 37 9.32 -6.45 8.69
C ILE A 37 9.44 -7.33 9.92
N ASP A 38 8.59 -8.34 9.96
CA ASP A 38 8.58 -9.40 10.96
C ASP A 38 9.04 -10.69 10.27
N PRO A 39 10.33 -11.07 10.41
CA PRO A 39 10.87 -12.27 9.78
C PRO A 39 10.05 -13.50 10.14
N GLY A 40 9.80 -14.38 9.17
CA GLY A 40 8.94 -15.54 9.34
C GLY A 40 7.43 -15.26 9.26
N SER A 41 7.01 -13.99 9.15
CA SER A 41 5.59 -13.62 9.16
C SER A 41 5.21 -12.69 8.01
N SER A 42 5.71 -11.44 8.03
CA SER A 42 5.18 -10.38 7.16
C SER A 42 6.15 -9.25 6.88
N ALA A 43 5.91 -8.54 5.79
CA ALA A 43 6.50 -7.24 5.50
C ALA A 43 5.40 -6.22 5.19
N THR A 44 5.41 -5.10 5.90
CA THR A 44 4.47 -3.99 5.73
C THR A 44 5.24 -2.75 5.33
N TYR A 45 4.90 -2.20 4.17
CA TYR A 45 5.54 -1.03 3.60
C TYR A 45 4.53 0.11 3.53
N PHE A 46 4.98 1.29 3.94
CA PHE A 46 4.23 2.52 3.84
C PHE A 46 4.80 3.35 2.70
N ILE A 47 3.94 3.62 1.73
CA ILE A 47 4.32 4.22 0.46
C ILE A 47 3.43 5.43 0.16
N TYR A 48 3.92 6.34 -0.68
CA TYR A 48 3.15 7.51 -1.12
C TYR A 48 3.49 7.90 -2.55
N SER A 49 2.62 8.74 -3.14
CA SER A 49 2.64 9.17 -4.55
C SER A 49 3.88 9.98 -5.00
N GLY A 50 4.86 10.18 -4.11
CA GLY A 50 5.95 11.12 -4.32
C GLY A 50 5.46 12.57 -4.43
N SER A 51 6.41 13.49 -4.61
CA SER A 51 6.11 14.93 -4.78
C SER A 51 5.71 15.24 -6.23
N GLN A 52 4.43 15.14 -6.58
CA GLN A 52 3.92 15.63 -7.87
C GLN A 52 2.94 16.78 -7.67
N ILE A 53 3.46 18.01 -7.71
CA ILE A 53 2.66 19.24 -7.65
C ILE A 53 2.93 20.02 -8.93
N ASP A 54 2.06 19.86 -9.94
CA ASP A 54 1.92 20.85 -11.01
C ASP A 54 0.58 20.68 -11.77
N SER A 55 -0.53 20.66 -11.02
CA SER A 55 -1.88 20.43 -11.57
C SER A 55 -2.93 21.23 -10.78
N ILE A 56 -3.97 21.71 -11.49
CA ILE A 56 -5.16 22.34 -10.88
C ILE A 56 -5.91 21.40 -9.91
N PHE A 57 -5.72 20.09 -10.08
CA PHE A 57 -6.16 19.05 -9.15
C PHE A 57 -4.91 18.48 -8.46
N GLU A 58 -4.53 19.06 -7.33
CA GLU A 58 -3.51 18.49 -6.45
C GLU A 58 -4.12 17.23 -5.83
N MET A 59 -3.62 16.06 -6.26
CA MET A 59 -4.02 14.76 -5.76
C MET A 59 -2.78 14.02 -5.28
N GLU A 60 -2.76 13.69 -4.01
CA GLU A 60 -1.71 12.89 -3.37
C GLU A 60 -2.33 11.59 -2.86
N TRP A 61 -1.51 10.57 -2.65
CA TRP A 61 -1.98 9.38 -1.96
C TRP A 61 -0.91 8.75 -1.08
N GLU A 62 -1.38 8.06 -0.06
CA GLU A 62 -0.57 7.20 0.81
C GLU A 62 -1.18 5.80 0.78
N ALA A 63 -0.35 4.76 0.79
CA ALA A 63 -0.80 3.38 0.82
C ALA A 63 0.02 2.53 1.80
N VAL A 64 -0.62 1.50 2.34
CA VAL A 64 0.04 0.40 3.05
C VAL A 64 0.02 -0.81 2.13
N VAL A 65 1.16 -1.44 1.95
CA VAL A 65 1.31 -2.72 1.25
C VAL A 65 1.83 -3.73 2.26
N THR A 66 1.00 -4.72 2.60
CA THR A 66 1.38 -5.82 3.49
C THR A 66 1.49 -7.10 2.67
N VAL A 67 2.62 -7.78 2.83
CA VAL A 67 2.94 -9.06 2.20
C VAL A 67 3.14 -10.10 3.29
N GLN A 68 2.49 -11.25 3.13
CA GLN A 68 2.65 -12.42 3.99
C GLN A 68 2.86 -13.67 3.13
N LEU A 69 3.62 -14.62 3.66
CA LEU A 69 3.75 -15.95 3.06
C LEU A 69 3.17 -16.98 4.03
N ILE A 70 1.91 -17.34 3.83
CA ILE A 70 1.17 -18.29 4.67
C ILE A 70 1.16 -19.64 3.94
N ASP A 71 1.74 -20.67 4.54
CA ASP A 71 1.89 -22.01 3.93
C ASP A 71 2.54 -21.96 2.52
N GLY A 72 3.51 -21.07 2.34
CA GLY A 72 4.18 -20.84 1.05
C GLY A 72 3.31 -20.15 -0.01
N LYS A 73 2.11 -19.68 0.34
CA LYS A 73 1.25 -18.88 -0.51
C LYS A 73 1.38 -17.41 -0.17
N LEU A 74 1.49 -16.61 -1.22
CA LEU A 74 1.56 -15.16 -1.14
C LEU A 74 0.17 -14.60 -0.82
N TRP A 75 0.07 -13.90 0.31
CA TRP A 75 -1.07 -13.07 0.67
C TRP A 75 -0.65 -11.60 0.65
N ILE A 76 -1.48 -10.76 0.06
CA ILE A 76 -1.19 -9.34 -0.16
C ILE A 76 -2.43 -8.56 0.26
N ASP A 77 -2.22 -7.54 1.09
CA ASP A 77 -3.22 -6.53 1.40
C ASP A 77 -2.65 -5.15 1.05
N THR A 78 -3.42 -4.41 0.25
CA THR A 78 -3.03 -3.06 -0.19
C THR A 78 -4.22 -2.12 -0.02
N GLN A 79 -4.03 -1.15 0.86
CA GLN A 79 -5.02 -0.12 1.16
C GLN A 79 -4.44 1.26 0.88
N LEU A 80 -5.18 2.09 0.15
CA LEU A 80 -4.74 3.41 -0.30
C LEU A 80 -5.72 4.51 0.12
N LEU A 81 -5.18 5.63 0.58
CA LEU A 81 -5.88 6.87 0.86
C LEU A 81 -5.59 7.92 -0.19
N LEU A 82 -6.64 8.60 -0.65
CA LEU A 82 -6.51 9.75 -1.52
C LEU A 82 -6.59 11.04 -0.71
N PHE A 83 -5.81 12.02 -1.11
CA PHE A 83 -5.81 13.36 -0.56
C PHE A 83 -5.90 14.39 -1.69
N SER A 84 -6.56 15.52 -1.41
CA SER A 84 -6.43 16.72 -2.21
C SER A 84 -6.15 17.91 -1.32
N ARG A 85 -5.08 18.67 -1.62
CA ARG A 85 -4.64 19.79 -0.78
C ARG A 85 -4.55 19.42 0.71
N GLN A 86 -3.95 18.25 0.98
CA GLN A 86 -3.80 17.69 2.33
C GLN A 86 -5.12 17.32 3.04
N GLN A 87 -6.26 17.33 2.34
CA GLN A 87 -7.55 16.86 2.85
C GLN A 87 -7.85 15.46 2.35
N ARG A 88 -8.20 14.54 3.26
CA ARG A 88 -8.56 13.15 2.91
C ARG A 88 -9.83 13.15 2.06
N LEU A 89 -9.80 12.37 0.99
CA LEU A 89 -10.95 12.11 0.13
C LEU A 89 -11.54 10.75 0.46
N GLY A 90 -12.87 10.67 0.44
CA GLY A 90 -13.59 9.43 0.70
C GLY A 90 -15.03 9.50 0.22
N LEU A 91 -15.71 8.36 0.25
CA LEU A 91 -17.08 8.27 -0.21
C LEU A 91 -18.04 8.84 0.84
N GLN A 92 -19.02 9.62 0.38
CA GLN A 92 -20.07 10.17 1.24
C GLN A 92 -20.86 9.07 1.97
N LYS A 93 -21.13 7.94 1.31
CA LYS A 93 -21.80 6.77 1.93
C LYS A 93 -21.03 6.17 3.12
N HIS A 94 -19.73 6.46 3.23
CA HIS A 94 -18.88 6.05 4.34
C HIS A 94 -18.49 7.25 5.23
N GLU A 95 -19.19 8.38 5.11
CA GLU A 95 -18.94 9.61 5.88
C GLU A 95 -17.51 10.16 5.67
N GLY A 96 -16.94 9.92 4.48
CA GLY A 96 -15.56 10.30 4.16
C GLY A 96 -14.49 9.31 4.65
N ASN A 97 -14.84 8.33 5.48
CA ASN A 97 -13.93 7.31 6.00
C ASN A 97 -13.84 6.13 5.04
N SER A 98 -13.15 6.33 3.93
CA SER A 98 -12.94 5.26 2.94
C SER A 98 -11.49 5.05 2.60
N VAL A 99 -11.20 3.84 2.13
CA VAL A 99 -9.93 3.41 1.54
C VAL A 99 -10.21 2.78 0.18
N LEU A 100 -9.23 2.86 -0.71
CA LEU A 100 -9.23 2.10 -1.95
C LEU A 100 -8.50 0.78 -1.70
N ILE A 101 -9.13 -0.33 -2.06
CA ILE A 101 -8.55 -1.66 -1.95
C ILE A 101 -8.00 -2.09 -3.30
N PHE A 102 -6.75 -2.54 -3.30
CA PHE A 102 -6.08 -3.10 -4.48
C PHE A 102 -5.69 -4.54 -4.22
N VAL A 103 -5.82 -5.37 -5.25
CA VAL A 103 -5.42 -6.78 -5.21
C VAL A 103 -4.40 -7.05 -6.30
N TYR A 104 -3.48 -7.98 -6.02
CA TYR A 104 -2.53 -8.50 -6.99
C TYR A 104 -2.94 -9.93 -7.36
N GLU A 105 -3.46 -10.11 -8.56
CA GLU A 105 -3.93 -11.39 -9.05
C GLU A 105 -2.85 -12.01 -9.96
N ARG A 106 -2.42 -13.24 -9.67
CA ARG A 106 -1.54 -14.00 -10.59
C ARG A 106 -2.38 -14.76 -11.60
N ASP A 107 -2.08 -14.53 -12.88
CA ASP A 107 -2.54 -15.39 -13.96
C ASP A 107 -1.82 -16.75 -13.86
N ILE A 108 -2.63 -17.80 -13.77
CA ILE A 108 -2.19 -19.19 -13.63
C ILE A 108 -1.44 -19.64 -14.89
N GLU A 109 -1.83 -19.15 -16.07
CA GLU A 109 -1.27 -19.58 -17.35
C GLU A 109 0.04 -18.85 -17.67
N SER A 110 0.06 -17.52 -17.53
CA SER A 110 1.24 -16.72 -17.87
C SER A 110 2.27 -16.60 -16.75
N LYS A 111 1.95 -17.05 -15.52
CA LYS A 111 2.72 -16.87 -14.28
C LYS A 111 2.99 -15.40 -13.91
N ARG A 112 2.46 -14.45 -14.68
CA ARG A 112 2.54 -13.01 -14.45
C ARG A 112 1.37 -12.59 -13.56
N GLY A 113 1.61 -11.67 -12.65
CA GLY A 113 0.52 -11.05 -11.89
C GLY A 113 0.36 -9.58 -12.23
N GLU A 114 -0.87 -9.12 -12.04
CA GLU A 114 -1.30 -7.75 -12.32
C GLU A 114 -2.07 -7.17 -11.14
N TRP A 115 -1.88 -5.87 -10.94
CA TRP A 115 -2.64 -5.11 -9.97
C TRP A 115 -4.02 -4.78 -10.54
N ARG A 116 -5.03 -4.83 -9.68
CA ARG A 116 -6.39 -4.44 -10.00
C ARG A 116 -6.98 -3.63 -8.85
N PHE A 117 -7.69 -2.57 -9.19
CA PHE A 117 -8.58 -1.91 -8.25
C PHE A 117 -9.78 -2.83 -7.94
N LEU A 118 -10.00 -3.12 -6.66
CA LEU A 118 -11.11 -3.95 -6.23
C LEU A 118 -12.34 -3.07 -5.98
N GLU A 119 -12.29 -2.25 -4.93
CA GLU A 119 -13.42 -1.44 -4.49
C GLU A 119 -13.00 -0.33 -3.51
N TRP A 120 -14.00 0.47 -3.14
CA TRP A 120 -13.90 1.39 -2.02
C TRP A 120 -14.52 0.75 -0.79
N GLU A 121 -13.75 0.61 0.27
CA GLU A 121 -14.20 0.08 1.56
C GLU A 121 -14.33 1.18 2.61
N LYS A 122 -15.16 0.93 3.63
CA LYS A 122 -15.19 1.80 4.82
C LYS A 122 -13.96 1.48 5.66
N ASP A 123 -13.25 2.51 6.11
CA ASP A 123 -12.15 2.37 7.08
C ASP A 123 -12.74 2.13 8.48
N ILE A 124 -13.15 0.88 8.75
CA ILE A 124 -13.95 0.53 9.94
C ILE A 124 -13.08 0.52 11.21
N TYR A 125 -11.82 0.13 11.10
CA TYR A 125 -10.94 -0.07 12.25
C TYR A 125 -10.03 1.14 12.53
N GLY A 126 -10.11 2.19 11.70
CA GLY A 126 -9.21 3.35 11.83
C GLY A 126 -7.74 2.95 11.70
N GLU A 127 -7.46 1.88 10.94
CA GLU A 127 -6.10 1.31 10.84
C GLU A 127 -5.12 2.40 10.40
N TRP A 128 -5.58 3.32 9.56
CA TRP A 128 -4.78 4.48 9.13
C TRP A 128 -4.53 5.55 10.19
N GLU A 129 -5.48 5.84 11.08
CA GLU A 129 -5.20 6.69 12.24
C GLU A 129 -4.16 6.03 13.17
N SER A 130 -4.12 4.70 13.19
CA SER A 130 -3.12 3.94 13.94
C SER A 130 -1.75 3.89 13.25
N TYR A 131 -1.70 3.98 11.92
CA TYR A 131 -0.47 4.01 11.11
C TYR A 131 0.21 5.39 11.09
N THR A 132 -0.51 6.47 11.40
CA THR A 132 0.03 7.85 11.44
C THR A 132 0.71 8.16 12.78
N LYS A 133 1.84 7.52 13.07
CA LYS A 133 2.80 8.03 14.07
C LYS A 133 3.83 8.95 13.39
N LEU A 134 3.54 10.25 13.42
CA LEU A 134 4.45 11.41 13.29
C LEU A 134 5.67 11.24 12.34
N SER A 135 5.60 11.83 11.14
CA SER A 135 6.38 13.05 10.82
C SER A 135 6.36 13.36 9.31
N LYS A 136 5.42 14.19 8.85
CA LYS A 136 5.84 15.22 7.87
C LYS A 136 6.78 16.13 8.66
N PRO A 137 8.03 16.38 8.22
CA PRO A 137 8.79 17.46 8.82
C PRO A 137 7.93 18.71 8.68
N SER A 138 7.60 19.33 9.80
CA SER A 138 6.99 20.65 9.82
C SER A 138 7.91 21.56 9.02
N THR A 139 7.53 21.88 7.78
CA THR A 139 8.17 22.92 7.00
C THR A 139 8.03 24.19 7.83
N LYS A 140 9.11 24.59 8.50
CA LYS A 140 9.18 25.88 9.16
C LYS A 140 9.05 26.93 8.06
N LEU A 141 7.97 27.70 8.12
CA LEU A 141 7.87 29.03 7.51
C LEU A 141 8.98 29.93 8.04
#